data_AF-A0A3A4P8P5-F1
#
_entry.id   AF-A0A3A4P8P5-F1
#
_cell.length_a   1.000
_cell.length_b   1.000
_cell.length_c   1.000
_cell.angle_alpha   90.00
_cell.angle_beta   90.00
_cell.angle_gamma   90.00
#
_symmetry.space_group_name_H-M   'P 1'
#
loop_
_entity.id
_entity.type
_entity.pdbx_description
1 polymer ?
#
loop_
_entity_poly.entity_id
_entity_poly.type
_entity_poly.pdbx_seq_one_letter_code
_entity_poly.pdbx_strand_id
1 'polypeptide(L)'
;MKVVVLNPWKVFAAGVISCLLVAGSVLGGLALWGVFDSDTAEAYGAAGVGAKTWYFAEGYTGPGFEEWILLYNPPENQGGSGIVVQPGITMYSNGGLIGEAYSPPLLPGQRASININDAAAYYGYSGDVSIVVYSNTYPFLCERALYFNYKGQITGGSQSWGYQEGATE
;
A
#
# COMPACT_ATOMS: atom_id res chain seq x y z
N MET A 1 -8.56 -8.01 75.08
CA MET A 1 -8.79 -7.65 73.67
C MET A 1 -8.52 -6.17 73.49
N LYS A 2 -7.68 -5.80 72.53
CA LYS A 2 -7.40 -4.38 72.23
C LYS A 2 -8.40 -3.95 71.15
N VAL A 3 -9.41 -3.16 71.53
CA VAL A 3 -10.38 -2.60 70.59
C VAL A 3 -9.74 -1.38 69.94
N VAL A 4 -9.52 -1.43 68.64
CA VAL A 4 -9.02 -0.29 67.85
C VAL A 4 -10.21 0.40 67.21
N VAL A 5 -10.51 1.63 67.63
CA VAL A 5 -11.54 2.47 67.01
C VAL A 5 -10.87 3.34 65.95
N LEU A 6 -11.26 3.17 64.69
CA LEU A 6 -10.76 3.99 63.59
C LEU A 6 -11.43 5.37 63.60
N ASN A 7 -10.66 6.42 63.37
CA ASN A 7 -11.19 7.77 63.27
C ASN A 7 -12.00 7.91 61.96
N PRO A 8 -13.29 8.26 62.02
CA PRO A 8 -14.18 8.32 60.85
C PRO A 8 -13.68 9.27 59.75
N TRP A 9 -13.00 10.37 60.11
CA TRP A 9 -12.41 11.29 59.14
C TRP A 9 -11.26 10.68 58.35
N LYS A 10 -10.45 9.81 58.98
CA LYS A 10 -9.35 9.13 58.29
C LYS A 10 -9.87 8.08 57.31
N VAL A 11 -10.97 7.39 57.66
CA VAL A 11 -11.63 6.42 56.78
C VAL A 11 -12.27 7.13 55.59
N PHE A 12 -12.95 8.25 55.82
CA PHE A 12 -13.54 9.06 54.75
C PHE A 12 -12.47 9.61 53.79
N ALA A 13 -11.39 10.20 54.31
CA ALA A 13 -10.30 10.71 53.49
C ALA A 13 -9.62 9.61 52.64
N ALA A 14 -9.42 8.42 53.21
CA ALA A 14 -8.90 7.27 52.47
C ALA A 14 -9.84 6.83 51.33
N GLY A 15 -11.16 6.89 51.57
CA GLY A 15 -12.17 6.61 50.55
C GLY A 15 -12.13 7.60 49.38
N VAL A 16 -12.07 8.91 49.67
CA VAL A 16 -11.98 9.96 48.64
C VAL A 16 -10.71 9.83 47.80
N ILE A 17 -9.56 9.58 48.44
CA ILE A 17 -8.27 9.37 47.74
C ILE A 17 -8.34 8.12 46.85
N SER A 18 -8.95 7.04 47.33
CA SER A 18 -9.15 5.82 46.54
C SER A 18 -10.00 6.08 45.30
N CYS A 19 -11.12 6.81 45.44
CA CYS A 19 -11.97 7.17 44.29
C CYS A 19 -11.24 8.04 43.26
N LEU A 20 -10.42 9.00 43.70
CA LEU A 20 -9.63 9.85 42.80
C LEU A 20 -8.57 9.06 42.03
N LEU A 21 -7.91 8.09 42.68
CA LEU A 21 -6.93 7.21 42.04
C LEU A 21 -7.58 6.33 40.98
N VAL A 22 -8.75 5.75 41.27
CA VAL A 22 -9.51 4.93 40.30
C VAL A 22 -10.01 5.79 39.12
N ALA A 23 -10.53 6.99 39.38
CA ALA A 23 -10.95 7.89 38.32
C ALA A 23 -9.78 8.32 37.42
N GLY A 24 -8.62 8.63 38.02
CA GLY A 24 -7.41 9.01 37.29
C GLY A 24 -6.86 7.88 36.41
N SER A 25 -6.87 6.63 36.89
CA SER A 25 -6.40 5.49 36.09
C SER A 25 -7.34 5.15 34.94
N VAL A 26 -8.66 5.29 35.12
CA VAL A 26 -9.64 5.11 34.04
C VAL A 26 -9.49 6.19 32.97
N LEU A 27 -9.38 7.47 33.36
CA LEU A 27 -9.17 8.57 32.42
C LEU A 27 -7.83 8.46 31.69
N GLY A 28 -6.77 8.04 32.38
CA GLY A 28 -5.46 7.76 31.77
C GLY A 28 -5.53 6.63 30.74
N GLY A 29 -6.25 5.54 31.05
CA GLY A 29 -6.48 4.45 30.10
C GLY A 29 -7.26 4.87 28.86
N LEU A 30 -8.30 5.71 29.02
CA LEU A 30 -9.07 6.25 27.91
C LEU A 30 -8.25 7.22 27.04
N ALA A 31 -7.41 8.06 27.64
CA ALA A 31 -6.54 8.97 26.91
C ALA A 31 -5.43 8.23 26.13
N LEU A 32 -4.97 7.09 26.64
CA LEU A 32 -3.96 6.26 25.99
C LEU A 32 -4.51 5.35 24.89
N TRP A 33 -5.83 5.13 24.86
CA TRP A 33 -6.47 4.23 23.88
C TRP A 33 -6.11 4.61 22.44
N GLY A 34 -6.15 5.91 22.11
CA GLY A 34 -5.77 6.41 20.78
C GLY A 34 -4.26 6.55 20.53
N VAL A 35 -3.39 6.26 21.50
CA VAL A 35 -1.93 6.37 21.32
C VAL A 35 -1.34 5.09 20.72
N PHE A 36 -2.02 3.94 20.92
CA PHE A 36 -1.59 2.65 20.38
C PHE A 36 -2.44 2.15 19.22
N ASP A 37 -3.62 2.73 19.01
CA ASP A 37 -4.37 2.55 17.77
C ASP A 37 -3.77 3.48 16.72
N SER A 38 -3.15 2.92 15.69
CA SER A 38 -2.75 3.66 14.51
C SER A 38 -4.01 4.05 13.73
N ASP A 39 -4.17 5.34 13.44
CA ASP A 39 -5.17 5.79 12.47
C ASP A 39 -4.94 5.05 11.14
N THR A 40 -6.00 4.58 10.51
CA THR A 40 -5.92 4.07 9.14
C THR A 40 -5.47 5.21 8.25
N ALA A 41 -4.41 5.01 7.46
CA ALA A 41 -3.98 5.97 6.46
C ALA A 41 -5.09 6.13 5.42
N GLU A 42 -6.03 7.04 5.65
CA GLU A 42 -7.01 7.44 4.67
C GLU A 42 -6.29 8.24 3.58
N ALA A 43 -6.00 7.56 2.47
CA ALA A 43 -5.74 8.26 1.22
C ALA A 43 -7.03 9.03 0.88
N TYR A 44 -6.94 10.36 0.86
CA TYR A 44 -8.01 11.28 0.47
C TYR A 44 -8.89 10.68 -0.66
N GLY A 45 -10.12 10.30 -0.32
CA GLY A 45 -11.18 9.98 -1.28
C GLY A 45 -11.20 8.58 -1.92
N ALA A 46 -10.31 7.63 -1.57
CA ALA A 46 -10.30 6.30 -2.18
C ALA A 46 -10.82 5.19 -1.23
N ALA A 47 -11.55 4.21 -1.77
CA ALA A 47 -12.07 3.01 -1.09
C ALA A 47 -10.97 2.01 -0.64
N GLY A 48 -9.79 2.52 -0.29
CA GLY A 48 -8.57 1.79 0.09
C GLY A 48 -7.30 2.54 -0.31
N VAL A 49 -6.17 2.15 0.26
CA VAL A 49 -4.81 2.65 -0.05
C VAL A 49 -4.43 2.31 -1.49
N GLY A 50 -3.86 3.31 -2.18
CA GLY A 50 -3.37 3.19 -3.55
C GLY A 50 -4.22 3.94 -4.56
N ALA A 51 -4.12 3.55 -5.82
CA ALA A 51 -4.85 4.16 -6.93
C ALA A 51 -5.43 3.09 -7.85
N LYS A 52 -6.47 3.47 -8.60
CA LYS A 52 -7.05 2.61 -9.64
C LYS A 52 -6.22 2.61 -10.92
N THR A 53 -5.47 3.68 -11.18
CA THR A 53 -4.66 3.83 -12.38
C THR A 53 -3.29 4.35 -12.01
N TRP A 54 -2.26 3.76 -12.63
CA TRP A 54 -0.86 4.06 -12.43
C TRP A 54 -0.16 4.24 -13.77
N TYR A 55 0.72 5.24 -13.86
CA TYR A 55 1.44 5.59 -15.08
C TYR A 55 2.95 5.47 -14.89
N PHE A 56 3.62 4.93 -15.91
CA PHE A 56 5.08 4.86 -16.03
C PHE A 56 5.47 5.42 -17.40
N ALA A 57 6.04 6.63 -17.41
CA ALA A 57 6.32 7.36 -18.65
C ALA A 57 7.57 6.85 -19.40
N GLU A 58 8.48 6.20 -18.69
CA GLU A 58 9.76 5.72 -19.21
C GLU A 58 9.89 4.22 -18.95
N GLY A 59 10.72 3.53 -19.72
CA GLY A 59 10.89 2.08 -19.64
C GLY A 59 11.63 1.55 -20.86
N TYR A 60 12.21 0.35 -20.75
CA TYR A 60 12.93 -0.27 -21.87
C TYR A 60 12.96 -1.80 -21.74
N THR A 61 12.45 -2.47 -22.77
CA THR A 61 12.38 -3.94 -22.89
C THR A 61 13.37 -4.52 -23.90
N GLY A 62 14.29 -3.69 -24.38
CA GLY A 62 15.31 -4.08 -25.34
C GLY A 62 16.46 -4.89 -24.75
N PRO A 63 17.44 -5.28 -25.58
CA PRO A 63 18.55 -6.13 -25.15
C PRO A 63 19.31 -5.58 -23.94
N GLY A 64 19.52 -6.45 -22.95
CA GLY A 64 20.25 -6.12 -21.72
C GLY A 64 19.40 -5.42 -20.66
N PHE A 65 18.08 -5.35 -20.82
CA PHE A 65 17.17 -4.80 -19.81
C PHE A 65 16.04 -5.79 -19.52
N GLU A 66 15.60 -5.81 -18.27
CA GLU A 66 14.43 -6.54 -17.79
C GLU A 66 13.54 -5.59 -17.00
N GLU A 67 12.33 -5.36 -17.51
CA GLU A 67 11.34 -4.50 -16.90
C GLU A 67 10.18 -5.33 -16.35
N TRP A 68 9.77 -5.00 -15.13
CA TRP A 68 8.76 -5.71 -14.38
C TRP A 68 7.78 -4.74 -13.73
N ILE A 69 6.48 -5.04 -13.84
CA ILE A 69 5.44 -4.36 -13.08
C ILE A 69 5.10 -5.18 -11.85
N LEU A 70 5.20 -4.55 -10.68
CA LEU A 70 4.95 -5.15 -9.38
C LEU A 70 3.61 -4.66 -8.87
N LEU A 71 2.71 -5.60 -8.62
CA LEU A 71 1.35 -5.36 -8.20
C LEU A 71 1.17 -5.90 -6.78
N TYR A 72 0.49 -5.14 -5.94
CA TYR A 72 0.11 -5.59 -4.61
C TYR A 72 -1.32 -5.16 -4.30
N ASN A 73 -2.12 -6.11 -3.83
CA ASN A 73 -3.45 -5.86 -3.29
C ASN A 73 -3.37 -5.93 -1.75
N PRO A 74 -3.36 -4.81 -1.02
CA PRO A 74 -3.28 -4.85 0.43
C PRO A 74 -4.49 -5.56 1.06
N PRO A 75 -4.34 -6.25 2.20
CA PRO A 75 -5.48 -6.77 2.94
C PRO A 75 -6.28 -5.63 3.60
N GLU A 76 -7.54 -5.89 3.92
CA GLU A 76 -8.47 -4.90 4.49
C GLU A 76 -7.93 -4.28 5.79
N ASN A 77 -7.34 -5.09 6.67
CA ASN A 77 -6.75 -4.64 7.92
C ASN A 77 -5.45 -3.81 7.75
N GLN A 78 -4.98 -3.60 6.52
CA GLN A 78 -3.87 -2.71 6.17
C GLN A 78 -4.31 -1.61 5.20
N GLY A 79 -5.61 -1.29 5.19
CA GLY A 79 -6.18 -0.22 4.37
C GLY A 79 -6.47 -0.64 2.92
N GLY A 80 -6.35 -1.91 2.56
CA GLY A 80 -6.81 -2.40 1.26
C GLY A 80 -8.33 -2.45 1.14
N SER A 81 -8.84 -2.67 -0.07
CA SER A 81 -10.30 -2.73 -0.30
C SER A 81 -10.98 -3.99 0.26
N GLY A 82 -10.20 -5.02 0.61
CA GLY A 82 -10.73 -6.34 1.00
C GLY A 82 -11.31 -7.16 -0.16
N ILE A 83 -11.25 -6.65 -1.39
CA ILE A 83 -11.79 -7.30 -2.59
C ILE A 83 -10.66 -7.75 -3.52
N VAL A 84 -10.94 -8.77 -4.33
CA VAL A 84 -10.03 -9.23 -5.40
C VAL A 84 -9.87 -8.15 -6.47
N VAL A 85 -8.63 -7.92 -6.90
CA VAL A 85 -8.31 -7.01 -8.02
C VAL A 85 -7.60 -7.77 -9.13
N GLN A 86 -7.86 -7.38 -10.37
CA GLN A 86 -7.15 -7.93 -11.53
C GLN A 86 -6.76 -6.79 -12.48
N PRO A 87 -5.62 -6.12 -12.23
CA PRO A 87 -5.18 -5.03 -13.09
C PRO A 87 -4.91 -5.44 -14.54
N GLY A 88 -5.34 -4.57 -15.47
CA GLY A 88 -4.90 -4.57 -16.86
C GLY A 88 -3.65 -3.71 -17.03
N ILE A 89 -2.82 -4.06 -18.00
CA ILE A 89 -1.56 -3.39 -18.32
C ILE A 89 -1.59 -3.05 -19.81
N THR A 90 -1.51 -1.77 -20.16
CA THR A 90 -1.42 -1.32 -21.55
C THR A 90 -0.04 -0.73 -21.79
N MET A 91 0.60 -1.16 -22.87
CA MET A 91 1.96 -0.78 -23.24
C MET A 91 1.95 0.07 -24.50
N TYR A 92 2.74 1.15 -24.49
CA TYR A 92 2.91 2.06 -25.61
C TYR A 92 4.38 2.25 -25.93
N SER A 93 4.66 2.42 -27.22
CA SER A 93 5.94 2.87 -27.76
C SER A 93 5.80 4.30 -28.30
N ASN A 94 6.90 4.87 -28.78
CA ASN A 94 6.86 6.12 -29.56
C ASN A 94 5.99 6.00 -30.84
N GLY A 95 5.78 4.78 -31.34
CA GLY A 95 4.90 4.50 -32.48
C GLY A 95 3.41 4.33 -32.12
N GLY A 96 3.05 4.44 -30.84
CA GLY A 96 1.70 4.21 -30.33
C GLY A 96 1.55 2.87 -29.59
N LEU A 97 0.33 2.35 -29.57
CA LEU A 97 -0.03 1.13 -28.83
C LEU A 97 0.81 -0.08 -29.27
N ILE A 98 1.45 -0.74 -28.31
CA ILE A 98 2.10 -2.04 -28.50
C ILE A 98 1.07 -3.15 -28.31
N GLY A 99 0.37 -3.13 -27.18
CA GLY A 99 -0.61 -4.16 -26.82
C GLY A 99 -0.97 -4.14 -25.33
N GLU A 100 -1.69 -5.17 -24.90
CA GLU A 100 -2.17 -5.33 -23.53
C GLU A 100 -1.64 -6.62 -22.88
N ALA A 101 -1.48 -6.57 -21.56
CA ALA A 101 -1.23 -7.72 -20.71
C ALA A 101 -2.16 -7.68 -19.49
N TYR A 102 -2.34 -8.82 -18.85
CA TYR A 102 -3.24 -8.95 -17.71
C TYR A 102 -2.52 -9.61 -16.55
N SER A 103 -2.75 -9.10 -15.35
CA SER A 103 -2.33 -9.81 -14.15
C SER A 103 -3.22 -11.03 -13.89
N PRO A 104 -2.76 -12.02 -13.12
CA PRO A 104 -3.68 -12.92 -12.45
C PRO A 104 -4.56 -12.13 -11.44
N PRO A 105 -5.74 -12.64 -11.07
CA PRO A 105 -6.51 -12.09 -9.97
C PRO A 105 -5.70 -12.15 -8.66
N LEU A 106 -5.65 -11.05 -7.94
CA LEU A 106 -4.96 -10.92 -6.65
C LEU A 106 -5.98 -10.85 -5.53
N LEU A 107 -6.00 -11.87 -4.68
CA LEU A 107 -6.73 -11.82 -3.42
C LEU A 107 -6.11 -10.75 -2.50
N PRO A 108 -6.86 -10.23 -1.51
CA PRO A 108 -6.30 -9.32 -0.52
C PRO A 108 -5.07 -9.95 0.18
N GLY A 109 -3.99 -9.17 0.29
CA GLY A 109 -2.68 -9.61 0.78
C GLY A 109 -1.78 -10.27 -0.25
N GLN A 110 -2.20 -10.41 -1.51
CA GLN A 110 -1.39 -11.02 -2.56
C GLN A 110 -0.65 -10.01 -3.41
N ARG A 111 0.49 -10.46 -3.96
CA ARG A 111 1.31 -9.73 -4.92
C ARG A 111 1.51 -10.53 -6.20
N ALA A 112 1.77 -9.82 -7.29
CA ALA A 112 2.26 -10.42 -8.54
C ALA A 112 3.32 -9.53 -9.18
N SER A 113 4.20 -10.16 -9.95
CA SER A 113 5.23 -9.48 -10.75
C SER A 113 5.05 -9.91 -12.19
N ILE A 114 4.85 -8.94 -13.07
CA ILE A 114 4.58 -9.17 -14.49
C ILE A 114 5.82 -8.79 -15.29
N ASN A 115 6.36 -9.74 -16.05
CA ASN A 115 7.49 -9.50 -16.95
C ASN A 115 7.01 -8.73 -18.18
N ILE A 116 7.46 -7.49 -18.32
CA ILE A 116 7.05 -6.63 -19.43
C ILE A 116 7.80 -6.99 -20.71
N ASN A 117 9.02 -7.52 -20.62
CA ASN A 117 9.74 -8.01 -21.80
C ASN A 117 8.98 -9.14 -22.48
N ASP A 118 8.50 -10.12 -21.70
CA ASP A 118 7.71 -11.24 -22.25
C ASP A 118 6.37 -10.75 -22.82
N ALA A 119 5.72 -9.83 -22.12
CA ALA A 119 4.46 -9.22 -22.56
C ALA A 119 4.61 -8.44 -23.88
N ALA A 120 5.66 -7.63 -24.01
CA ALA A 120 5.95 -6.87 -25.22
C ALA A 120 6.41 -7.79 -26.37
N ALA A 121 7.22 -8.81 -26.07
CA ALA A 121 7.70 -9.77 -27.05
C ALA A 121 6.57 -10.61 -27.66
N TYR A 122 5.49 -10.85 -26.92
CA TYR A 122 4.27 -11.48 -27.46
C TYR A 122 3.70 -10.69 -28.65
N TYR A 123 3.83 -9.37 -28.65
CA TYR A 123 3.43 -8.48 -29.76
C TYR A 123 4.56 -8.20 -30.75
N GLY A 124 5.69 -8.92 -30.66
CA GLY A 124 6.86 -8.72 -31.52
C GLY A 124 7.59 -7.39 -31.25
N TYR A 125 7.41 -6.79 -30.07
CA TYR A 125 8.03 -5.53 -29.70
C TYR A 125 9.22 -5.70 -28.75
N SER A 126 10.23 -4.84 -28.91
CA SER A 126 11.38 -4.74 -28.02
C SER A 126 11.99 -3.34 -28.16
N GLY A 127 12.03 -2.57 -27.07
CA GLY A 127 12.49 -1.18 -27.12
C GLY A 127 11.92 -0.32 -25.99
N ASP A 128 11.88 1.00 -26.21
CA ASP A 128 11.34 1.98 -25.27
C ASP A 128 9.85 1.72 -25.01
N VAL A 129 9.44 1.71 -23.75
CA VAL A 129 8.05 1.45 -23.36
C VAL A 129 7.58 2.46 -22.33
N SER A 130 6.32 2.87 -22.48
CA SER A 130 5.54 3.51 -21.42
C SER A 130 4.33 2.65 -21.11
N ILE A 131 3.89 2.68 -19.86
CA ILE A 131 2.93 1.71 -19.34
C ILE A 131 1.84 2.43 -18.56
N VAL A 132 0.60 2.00 -18.80
CA VAL A 132 -0.55 2.33 -17.96
C VAL A 132 -1.04 1.04 -17.32
N VAL A 133 -1.17 1.03 -16.00
CA VAL A 133 -1.73 -0.10 -15.26
C VAL A 133 -3.03 0.36 -14.60
N TYR A 134 -4.13 -0.34 -14.84
CA TYR A 134 -5.44 0.12 -14.39
C TYR A 134 -6.31 -1.00 -13.83
N SER A 135 -7.20 -0.64 -12.92
CA SER A 135 -8.23 -1.48 -12.32
C SER A 135 -9.56 -0.72 -12.35
N ASN A 136 -10.57 -1.31 -12.98
CA ASN A 136 -11.90 -0.69 -13.07
C ASN A 136 -12.68 -0.73 -11.75
N THR A 137 -12.23 -1.54 -10.79
CA THR A 137 -12.99 -1.85 -9.57
C THR A 137 -12.43 -1.11 -8.36
N TYR A 138 -11.26 -1.54 -7.88
CA TYR A 138 -10.69 -1.10 -6.60
C TYR A 138 -9.23 -0.68 -6.73
N PRO A 139 -8.77 0.24 -5.86
CA PRO A 139 -7.38 0.67 -5.82
C PRO A 139 -6.45 -0.50 -5.44
N PHE A 140 -5.22 -0.41 -5.93
CA PHE A 140 -4.12 -1.33 -5.64
C PHE A 140 -2.81 -0.55 -5.62
N LEU A 141 -1.72 -1.18 -5.20
CA LEU A 141 -0.38 -0.61 -5.22
C LEU A 141 0.41 -1.13 -6.41
N CYS A 142 1.13 -0.22 -7.06
CA CYS A 142 1.87 -0.52 -8.29
C CYS A 142 3.25 0.13 -8.27
N GLU A 143 4.27 -0.68 -8.49
CA GLU A 143 5.66 -0.26 -8.65
C GLU A 143 6.24 -0.85 -9.93
N ARG A 144 7.36 -0.28 -10.38
CA ARG A 144 8.16 -0.82 -11.48
C ARG A 144 9.55 -1.17 -10.97
N ALA A 145 9.97 -2.35 -11.39
CA ALA A 145 11.32 -2.86 -11.26
C ALA A 145 12.01 -2.88 -12.62
N LEU A 146 13.21 -2.29 -12.72
CA LEU A 146 14.04 -2.37 -13.92
C LEU A 146 15.41 -2.89 -13.55
N TYR A 147 15.88 -3.93 -14.22
CA TYR A 147 17.24 -4.45 -14.12
C TYR A 147 17.94 -4.31 -15.45
N PHE A 148 19.24 -4.02 -15.44
CA PHE A 148 19.95 -3.82 -16.69
C PHE A 148 21.43 -4.19 -16.61
N ASN A 149 21.95 -4.60 -17.77
CA ASN A 149 23.35 -4.66 -18.11
C ASN A 149 23.57 -3.82 -19.38
N TYR A 150 23.75 -2.52 -19.20
CA TYR A 150 23.86 -1.58 -20.30
C TYR A 150 25.17 -1.80 -21.05
N LYS A 151 25.05 -2.22 -22.32
CA LYS A 151 26.17 -2.48 -23.25
C LYS A 151 27.21 -3.48 -22.69
N GLY A 152 26.81 -4.37 -21.79
CA GLY A 152 27.73 -5.32 -21.16
C GLY A 152 28.72 -4.68 -20.18
N GLN A 153 28.56 -3.40 -19.83
CA GLN A 153 29.55 -2.63 -19.08
C GLN A 153 29.03 -2.10 -17.75
N ILE A 154 27.73 -1.79 -17.67
CA ILE A 154 27.12 -1.19 -16.48
C ILE A 154 25.95 -2.07 -16.06
N THR A 155 26.14 -2.80 -14.97
CA THR A 155 25.07 -3.56 -14.34
C THR A 155 24.39 -2.72 -13.27
N GLY A 156 23.08 -2.88 -13.12
CA GLY A 156 22.33 -2.16 -12.11
C GLY A 156 20.85 -2.49 -12.13
N GLY A 157 20.11 -1.70 -11.37
CA GLY A 157 18.66 -1.72 -11.37
C GLY A 157 18.08 -0.48 -10.72
N SER A 158 16.79 -0.28 -10.92
CA SER A 158 16.01 0.79 -10.32
C SER A 158 14.64 0.27 -9.92
N GLN A 159 14.06 0.92 -8.91
CA GLN A 159 12.71 0.69 -8.44
C GLN A 159 12.01 2.03 -8.29
N SER A 160 10.77 2.12 -8.72
CA SER A 160 9.98 3.34 -8.60
C SER A 160 8.51 3.04 -8.47
N TRP A 161 7.82 3.79 -7.61
CA TRP A 161 6.37 3.86 -7.60
C TRP A 161 5.84 4.41 -8.93
N GLY A 162 4.67 3.94 -9.35
CA GLY A 162 3.96 4.56 -10.47
C GLY A 162 3.45 5.94 -10.09
N TYR A 163 3.22 6.79 -11.09
CA TYR A 163 2.49 8.03 -10.88
C TYR A 163 0.99 7.71 -10.81
N GLN A 164 0.32 8.18 -9.76
CA GLN A 164 -1.12 7.94 -9.57
C GLN A 164 -1.94 8.88 -10.45
N GLU A 165 -3.07 8.39 -10.97
CA GLU A 165 -4.10 9.26 -11.52
C GLU A 165 -4.55 10.28 -10.45
N GLY A 166 -4.72 11.53 -10.84
CA GLY A 166 -5.21 12.57 -9.93
C GLY A 166 -6.60 12.23 -9.42
N ALA A 167 -6.86 12.49 -8.15
CA ALA A 167 -8.21 12.40 -7.62
C ALA A 167 -9.10 13.36 -8.42
N THR A 168 -10.14 12.81 -9.06
CA THR A 168 -11.20 13.64 -9.64
C THR A 168 -12.06 14.14 -8.47
N GLU A 169 -12.08 15.46 -8.29
CA GLU A 169 -12.95 16.15 -7.31
C GLU A 169 -14.44 15.92 -7.63
#